data_AF-A0A953N5R8-F1
#
_entry.id   AF-A0A953N5R8-F1
#
_cell.length_a   1.000
_cell.length_b   1.000
_cell.length_c   1.000
_cell.angle_alpha   90.00
_cell.angle_beta   90.00
_cell.angle_gamma   90.00
#
_symmetry.space_group_name_H-M   'P 1'
#
loop_
_entity.id
_entity.type
_entity.pdbx_description
1 polymer ?
#
loop_
_entity_poly.entity_id
_entity_poly.type
_entity_poly.pdbx_seq_one_letter_code
_entity_poly.pdbx_strand_id
1 'polypeptide(L)' 'MNSYYIYILKCADGLLYTGITNNIARRFLEHQNGLNTSSFTYKRRSRLRSTG' A
#
# COMPACT_ATOMS: atom_id res chain seq x y z
N MET A 1 -23.49 -2.36 9.92
CA MET A 1 -22.17 -2.39 10.59
C MET A 1 -21.10 -2.42 9.51
N ASN A 2 -20.06 -1.58 9.62
CA ASN A 2 -18.96 -1.56 8.65
C ASN A 2 -17.79 -2.39 9.17
N SER A 3 -17.30 -3.32 8.33
CA SER A 3 -16.11 -4.12 8.64
C SER A 3 -14.85 -3.31 8.40
N TYR A 4 -13.90 -3.39 9.34
CA TYR A 4 -12.56 -2.84 9.19
C TYR A 4 -11.53 -3.95 9.29
N TYR A 5 -10.46 -3.79 8.53
CA TYR A 5 -9.36 -4.73 8.41
C TYR A 5 -8.07 -4.04 8.79
N ILE A 6 -7.30 -4.67 9.66
CA ILE A 6 -5.91 -4.32 9.92
C ILE A 6 -5.06 -5.14 8.95
N TYR A 7 -4.07 -4.51 8.33
CA TYR A 7 -3.19 -5.15 7.37
C TYR A 7 -1.73 -4.73 7.57
N ILE A 8 -0.82 -5.57 7.08
CA ILE A 8 0.61 -5.33 7.03
C ILE A 8 1.07 -5.44 5.57
N LEU A 9 1.80 -4.45 5.07
CA LEU A 9 2.44 -4.45 3.76
C LEU A 9 3.95 -4.59 3.92
N LYS A 10 4.57 -5.43 3.08
CA LYS A 10 6.02 -5.45 2.91
C LYS A 10 6.40 -4.52 1.75
N CYS A 11 7.15 -3.48 2.06
CA CYS A 11 7.64 -2.50 1.10
C CYS A 11 8.80 -3.04 0.27
N ALA A 12 9.14 -2.34 -0.82
CA ALA A 12 10.23 -2.74 -1.71
C ALA A 12 11.62 -2.74 -1.03
N ASP A 13 11.80 -1.91 -0.01
CA ASP A 13 13.01 -1.86 0.84
C ASP A 13 13.01 -2.91 1.96
N GLY A 14 11.99 -3.79 2.00
CA GLY A 14 11.84 -4.83 3.01
C GLY A 14 11.22 -4.36 4.32
N LEU A 15 11.00 -3.05 4.51
CA LEU A 15 10.32 -2.52 5.70
C LEU A 15 8.83 -2.89 5.70
N LEU A 16 8.25 -3.00 6.90
CA LEU A 16 6.84 -3.30 7.07
C LEU A 16 6.04 -2.03 7.39
N TYR A 17 4.88 -1.89 6.76
CA TYR A 17 3.91 -0.82 7.04
C TYR A 17 2.59 -1.43 7.52
N THR A 18 2.06 -0.92 8.63
CA THR A 18 0.76 -1.33 9.15
C THR A 18 -0.31 -0.28 8.84
N GLY A 19 -1.54 -0.72 8.58
CA GLY A 19 -2.64 0.19 8.31
C GLY A 19 -4.00 -0.44 8.58
N ILE A 20 -5.03 0.39 8.55
CA ILE A 20 -6.43 -0.01 8.71
C ILE A 20 -7.26 0.51 7.53
N THR A 21 -8.24 -0.27 7.09
CA THR A 21 -9.20 0.15 6.07
C THR A 21 -10.47 -0.69 6.12
N ASN A 22 -11.56 -0.16 5.58
CA ASN A 22 -12.78 -0.93 5.29
C ASN A 22 -12.78 -1.51 3.86
N ASN A 23 -11.78 -1.22 3.04
CA ASN A 23 -11.65 -1.74 1.67
C ASN A 23 -10.18 -1.97 1.31
N ILE A 24 -9.73 -3.23 1.46
CA ILE A 24 -8.34 -3.65 1.22
C ILE A 24 -7.93 -3.44 -0.24
N ALA A 25 -8.77 -3.84 -1.20
CA ALA A 25 -8.44 -3.76 -2.62
C ALA A 25 -8.18 -2.32 -3.07
N ARG A 26 -9.08 -1.40 -2.69
CA ARG A 26 -8.90 0.04 -2.96
C ARG A 26 -7.61 0.56 -2.31
N ARG A 27 -7.39 0.28 -1.01
CA ARG A 27 -6.19 0.79 -0.31
C ARG A 27 -4.90 0.28 -0.93
N PHE A 28 -4.88 -0.99 -1.34
CA PHE A 28 -3.71 -1.59 -1.99
C PHE A 28 -3.37 -0.87 -3.30
N LEU A 29 -4.37 -0.62 -4.16
CA LEU A 29 -4.18 0.12 -5.41
C LEU A 29 -3.67 1.55 -5.17
N GLU A 30 -4.16 2.23 -4.14
CA GLU A 30 -3.70 3.59 -3.82
C GLU A 30 -2.24 3.62 -3.38
N HIS A 31 -1.79 2.62 -2.61
CA HIS A 31 -0.38 2.46 -2.25
C HIS A 31 0.49 2.12 -3.47
N GLN A 32 -0.01 1.24 -4.36
CA GLN A 32 0.69 0.82 -5.58
C GLN A 32 0.85 1.97 -6.58
N ASN A 33 -0.21 2.73 -6.80
CA ASN A 33 -0.22 3.90 -7.69
C ASN A 33 0.43 5.13 -7.04
N GLY A 34 0.70 5.10 -5.73
CA GLY A 34 1.29 6.21 -5.01
C GLY A 34 0.38 7.43 -4.94
N LEU A 35 -0.94 7.24 -4.77
CA LEU A 35 -1.90 8.35 -4.80
C LEU A 35 -1.78 9.30 -3.59
N ASN A 36 -1.20 8.82 -2.49
CA ASN A 36 -0.95 9.62 -1.30
C ASN A 36 0.55 9.88 -1.13
N THR A 37 1.00 11.09 -1.49
CA THR A 37 2.41 11.50 -1.44
C THR A 37 2.97 11.63 -0.03
N SER A 38 2.13 11.84 0.98
CA SER A 38 2.53 11.90 2.39
C SER A 38 2.58 10.52 3.05
N SER A 39 2.12 9.47 2.38
CA SER A 39 2.16 8.10 2.91
C SER A 39 3.59 7.58 3.05
N PHE A 40 3.86 6.85 4.14
CA PHE A 40 5.11 6.13 4.35
C PHE A 40 5.46 5.20 3.18
N THR A 41 4.45 4.56 2.61
CA THR A 41 4.58 3.64 1.47
C THR A 41 4.89 4.34 0.15
N TYR A 42 4.61 5.65 0.01
CA TYR A 42 4.74 6.37 -1.25
C TYR A 42 6.14 6.22 -1.86
N LYS A 43 7.17 6.48 -1.05
CA LYS A 43 8.58 6.39 -1.48
C LYS A 43 9.10 4.94 -1.58
N ARG A 44 8.35 3.95 -1.09
CA ARG A 44 8.80 2.57 -0.85
C ARG A 44 7.95 1.51 -1.57
N ARG A 45 7.10 1.94 -2.51
CA ARG A 45 6.28 1.06 -3.32
C ARG A 45 7.12 0.24 -4.30
N SER A 46 6.72 -1.01 -4.53
CA SER A 46 7.31 -1.81 -5.60
C SER A 46 6.91 -1.22 -6.94
N ARG A 47 7.89 -0.73 -7.71
CA ARG A 47 7.65 -0.35 -9.10
C ARG A 47 7.68 -1.64 -9.91
N LEU A 48 6.53 -2.05 -10.44
CA LEU A 48 6.50 -3.09 -11.46
C LEU A 48 7.41 -2.61 -12.59
N ARG A 49 8.53 -3.30 -12.81
CA ARG A 49 9.35 -3.07 -14.00
C ARG A 49 8.47 -3.53 -15.16
N SER A 50 8.08 -2.62 -16.04
CA SER A 50 7.56 -3.01 -17.34
C SER A 50 8.72 -3.69 -18.07
N THR A 51 8.81 -5.02 -17.96
CA THR A 51 9.59 -5.81 -18.91
C THR A 51 8.88 -5.65 -20.25
N GLY A 52 9.47 -4.85 -21.12
CA GLY A 52 9.13 -4.81 -22.54
C GLY A 52 9.61 -6.06 -23.25
#